data_AF-A0A034WFQ2-F1
#
_entry.id   AF-A0A034WFQ2-F1
#
_cell.length_a   1.000
_cell.length_b   1.000
_cell.length_c   1.000
_cell.angle_alpha   90.00
_cell.angle_beta   90.00
_cell.angle_gamma   90.00
#
_symmetry.space_group_name_H-M   'P 1'
#
loop_
_entity.id
_entity.type
_entity.pdbx_description
1 polymer ?
#
loop_
_entity_poly.entity_id
_entity_poly.type
_entity_poly.pdbx_seq_one_letter_code
_entity_poly.pdbx_strand_id
1 'polypeptide(L)'
;EAMINVNYISHFWTNRVFTENMKRARKGYLMAMCSIAGLQAFAQAEPYSSTKFAVRTLMRILRAELKIEGFSCIHLTTVFPYFIRTNARVTQLAEEGGFTKVIPLLESEEVAQRAVSGMLCGEVEVIIPSLNALNYRLLELLPQRVQDWLIVTAVRSSIKQ
;
A
#
# COMPACT_ATOMS: atom_id res chain seq x y z
N GLU A 1 -1.59 -16.50 -10.26
CA GLU A 1 -2.80 -16.95 -9.53
C GLU A 1 -2.66 -16.89 -8.00
N ALA A 2 -1.70 -17.59 -7.38
CA ALA A 2 -1.56 -17.62 -5.91
C ALA A 2 -1.52 -16.23 -5.24
N MET A 3 -0.76 -15.27 -5.80
CA MET A 3 -0.72 -13.89 -5.28
C MET A 3 -2.09 -13.19 -5.37
N ILE A 4 -2.89 -13.44 -6.39
CA ILE A 4 -4.22 -12.83 -6.53
C ILE A 4 -5.14 -13.40 -5.45
N ASN A 5 -5.14 -14.72 -5.28
CA ASN A 5 -5.96 -15.40 -4.28
C ASN A 5 -5.60 -14.95 -2.86
N VAL A 6 -4.31 -14.85 -2.55
CA VAL A 6 -3.84 -14.50 -1.20
C VAL A 6 -3.85 -12.99 -0.97
N ASN A 7 -3.34 -12.16 -1.87
CA ASN A 7 -3.16 -10.73 -1.60
C ASN A 7 -4.42 -9.90 -1.87
N TYR A 8 -5.34 -10.38 -2.71
CA TYR A 8 -6.55 -9.63 -3.07
C TYR A 8 -7.84 -10.33 -2.65
N ILE A 9 -8.05 -11.58 -3.08
CA ILE A 9 -9.31 -12.29 -2.83
C ILE A 9 -9.53 -12.52 -1.33
N SER A 10 -8.47 -12.77 -0.55
CA SER A 10 -8.58 -12.84 0.92
C SER A 10 -9.13 -11.53 1.52
N HIS A 11 -8.56 -10.38 1.18
CA HIS A 11 -9.02 -9.06 1.63
C HIS A 11 -10.47 -8.81 1.23
N PHE A 12 -10.84 -9.17 -0.01
CA PHE A 12 -12.20 -9.02 -0.50
C PHE A 12 -13.22 -9.77 0.36
N TRP A 13 -12.96 -11.03 0.68
CA TRP A 13 -13.87 -11.84 1.51
C TRP A 13 -13.83 -11.45 2.99
N THR A 14 -12.64 -11.25 3.56
CA THR A 14 -12.47 -10.83 4.95
C THR A 14 -13.18 -9.51 5.20
N ASN A 15 -12.99 -8.50 4.35
CA ASN A 15 -13.67 -7.22 4.48
C ASN A 15 -15.19 -7.39 4.46
N ARG A 16 -15.76 -8.19 3.54
CA ARG A 16 -17.21 -8.43 3.47
C ARG A 16 -17.77 -9.04 4.75
N VAL A 17 -17.13 -10.08 5.28
CA VAL A 17 -17.61 -10.76 6.49
C VAL A 17 -17.57 -9.84 7.71
N PHE A 18 -16.47 -9.13 7.92
CA PHE A 18 -16.32 -8.30 9.12
C PHE A 18 -17.07 -6.96 9.03
N THR A 19 -17.19 -6.38 7.85
CA THR A 19 -17.91 -5.10 7.68
C THR A 19 -19.37 -5.23 8.08
N GLU A 20 -20.04 -6.32 7.74
CA GLU A 20 -21.45 -6.53 8.11
C GLU A 20 -21.64 -6.59 9.64
N ASN A 21 -20.70 -7.22 10.35
CA ASN A 21 -20.72 -7.22 11.82
C ASN A 21 -20.42 -5.83 12.40
N MET A 22 -19.48 -5.09 11.82
CA MET A 22 -19.16 -3.72 12.23
C MET A 22 -20.31 -2.75 11.99
N LYS A 23 -21.07 -2.91 10.89
CA LYS A 23 -22.30 -2.15 10.59
C LYS A 23 -23.35 -2.35 11.68
N ARG A 24 -23.60 -3.60 12.08
CA ARG A 24 -24.53 -3.93 13.18
C ARG A 24 -24.08 -3.35 14.52
N ALA A 25 -22.79 -3.45 14.82
CA ALA A 25 -22.20 -2.91 16.06
C ALA A 25 -22.04 -1.37 16.03
N ARG A 26 -22.20 -0.74 14.86
CA ARG A 26 -21.89 0.68 14.61
C ARG A 26 -20.53 1.10 15.15
N LYS A 27 -19.52 0.25 14.99
CA LYS A 27 -18.13 0.51 15.42
C LYS A 27 -17.18 -0.46 14.72
N GLY A 28 -16.04 0.03 14.25
CA GLY A 28 -15.00 -0.85 13.72
C GLY A 28 -13.76 -0.14 13.20
N TYR A 29 -12.69 -0.92 13.06
CA TYR A 29 -11.47 -0.53 12.35
C TYR A 29 -11.12 -1.62 11.35
N LEU A 30 -10.85 -1.23 10.11
CA LEU A 30 -10.36 -2.11 9.05
C LEU A 30 -9.04 -1.54 8.53
N MET A 31 -7.96 -2.28 8.75
CA MET A 31 -6.64 -1.95 8.22
C MET A 31 -6.27 -2.93 7.11
N ALA A 32 -5.82 -2.40 5.97
CA ALA A 32 -5.26 -3.21 4.90
C ALA A 32 -3.76 -2.92 4.72
N MET A 33 -2.95 -3.98 4.79
CA MET A 33 -1.52 -3.92 4.47
C MET A 33 -1.32 -3.96 2.96
N CYS A 34 -1.08 -2.79 2.38
CA CYS A 34 -0.76 -2.64 0.97
C CYS A 34 0.77 -2.72 0.78
N SER A 35 1.33 -1.78 0.01
CA SER A 35 2.74 -1.60 -0.28
C SER A 35 2.86 -0.31 -1.08
N ILE A 36 4.05 0.28 -1.12
CA ILE A 36 4.34 1.32 -2.11
C ILE A 36 4.08 0.87 -3.56
N ALA A 37 4.14 -0.43 -3.83
CA ALA A 37 3.75 -1.04 -5.11
C ALA A 37 2.23 -0.98 -5.41
N GLY A 38 1.41 -0.48 -4.48
CA GLY A 38 0.01 -0.12 -4.72
C GLY A 38 -0.20 1.37 -5.05
N LEU A 39 0.87 2.17 -4.99
CA LEU A 39 0.88 3.58 -5.41
C LEU A 39 1.61 3.76 -6.73
N GLN A 40 2.71 3.03 -6.92
CA GLN A 40 3.54 3.11 -8.12
C GLN A 40 3.80 1.71 -8.71
N ALA A 41 3.80 1.63 -10.04
CA ALA A 41 4.14 0.40 -10.74
C ALA A 41 5.66 0.23 -10.86
N PHE A 42 6.13 -0.97 -10.56
CA PHE A 42 7.53 -1.36 -10.73
C PHE A 42 7.64 -2.41 -11.84
N ALA A 43 8.64 -2.26 -12.70
CA ALA A 43 8.96 -3.26 -13.71
C ALA A 43 9.25 -4.62 -13.03
N GLN A 44 8.89 -5.73 -13.69
CA GLN A 44 9.10 -7.10 -13.21
C GLN A 44 8.34 -7.47 -11.92
N ALA A 45 7.47 -6.60 -11.39
CA ALA A 45 6.67 -6.85 -10.20
C ALA A 45 5.16 -6.95 -10.51
N GLU A 46 4.78 -7.35 -11.73
CA GLU A 46 3.39 -7.36 -12.22
C GLU A 46 2.42 -8.04 -11.26
N PRO A 47 2.52 -9.35 -10.93
CA PRO A 47 1.48 -10.02 -10.17
C PRO A 47 1.37 -9.48 -8.74
N TYR A 48 2.48 -8.98 -8.17
CA TYR A 48 2.48 -8.37 -6.84
C TYR A 48 1.85 -6.97 -6.88
N SER A 49 2.34 -6.08 -7.76
CA SER A 49 1.88 -4.70 -7.86
C SER A 49 0.40 -4.65 -8.23
N SER A 50 -0.04 -5.44 -9.20
CA SER A 50 -1.45 -5.57 -9.59
C SER A 50 -2.34 -5.87 -8.38
N THR A 51 -1.94 -6.79 -7.50
CA THR A 51 -2.72 -7.09 -6.29
C THR A 51 -2.75 -5.95 -5.27
N LYS A 52 -1.66 -5.19 -5.14
CA LYS A 52 -1.57 -4.05 -4.22
C LYS A 52 -2.40 -2.86 -4.71
N PHE A 53 -2.42 -2.58 -6.01
CA PHE A 53 -3.35 -1.63 -6.61
C PHE A 53 -4.81 -2.06 -6.41
N ALA A 54 -5.11 -3.36 -6.54
CA ALA A 54 -6.46 -3.88 -6.29
C ALA A 54 -6.89 -3.71 -4.82
N VAL A 55 -6.01 -3.96 -3.85
CA VAL A 55 -6.27 -3.72 -2.42
C VAL A 55 -6.50 -2.23 -2.12
N ARG A 56 -5.65 -1.33 -2.66
CA ARG A 56 -5.85 0.13 -2.54
C ARG A 56 -7.24 0.53 -3.04
N THR A 57 -7.62 0.01 -4.20
CA THR A 57 -8.91 0.30 -4.83
C THR A 57 -10.08 -0.24 -4.00
N LEU A 58 -10.00 -1.49 -3.55
CA LEU A 58 -11.00 -2.13 -2.69
C LEU A 58 -11.28 -1.29 -1.44
N MET A 59 -10.23 -0.85 -0.74
CA MET A 59 -10.37 -0.04 0.48
C MET A 59 -10.95 1.35 0.22
N ARG A 60 -10.63 1.96 -0.93
CA ARG A 60 -11.20 3.26 -1.34
C ARG A 60 -12.69 3.14 -1.63
N ILE A 61 -13.09 2.10 -2.36
CA ILE A 61 -14.50 1.82 -2.69
C ILE A 61 -15.28 1.56 -1.41
N LEU A 62 -14.83 0.62 -0.57
CA LEU A 62 -15.52 0.27 0.68
C LEU A 62 -15.70 1.48 1.60
N ARG A 63 -14.70 2.35 1.71
CA ARG A 63 -14.80 3.59 2.49
C ARG A 63 -15.85 4.54 1.93
N ALA A 64 -15.93 4.68 0.61
CA ALA A 64 -16.93 5.53 -0.03
C ALA A 64 -18.34 4.97 0.18
N GLU A 65 -18.53 3.66 0.02
CA GLU A 65 -19.80 2.97 0.26
C GLU A 65 -20.27 3.17 1.70
N LEU A 66 -19.40 2.91 2.69
CA LEU A 66 -19.72 3.11 4.11
C LEU A 66 -20.09 4.56 4.44
N LYS A 67 -19.44 5.54 3.79
CA LYS A 67 -19.77 6.95 3.96
C LYS A 67 -21.15 7.29 3.37
N ILE A 68 -21.47 6.76 2.19
CA ILE A 68 -22.78 6.94 1.54
C ILE A 68 -23.89 6.31 2.38
N GLU A 69 -23.64 5.14 2.95
CA GLU A 69 -24.58 4.43 3.84
C GLU A 69 -24.69 5.07 5.24
N GLY A 70 -23.88 6.09 5.57
CA GLY A 70 -23.94 6.79 6.86
C GLY A 70 -23.20 6.10 8.02
N PHE A 71 -22.29 5.17 7.74
CA PHE A 71 -21.45 4.50 8.74
C PHE A 71 -20.13 5.26 8.99
N SER A 72 -20.22 6.42 9.63
CA SER A 72 -19.03 7.21 10.03
C SER A 72 -18.21 6.60 11.18
N CYS A 73 -18.76 5.58 11.84
CA CYS A 73 -18.16 4.89 12.99
C CYS A 73 -17.28 3.69 12.63
N ILE A 74 -17.11 3.42 11.32
CA ILE A 74 -16.23 2.35 10.82
C ILE A 74 -15.06 3.03 10.10
N HIS A 75 -13.87 2.90 10.68
CA HIS A 75 -12.66 3.56 10.21
C HIS A 75 -11.84 2.64 9.32
N LEU A 76 -11.47 3.11 8.14
CA LEU A 76 -10.68 2.35 7.17
C LEU A 76 -9.32 3.00 6.95
N THR A 77 -8.26 2.22 7.10
CA THR A 77 -6.87 2.65 6.91
C THR A 77 -6.16 1.73 5.92
N THR A 78 -5.48 2.30 4.94
CA THR A 78 -4.60 1.55 4.03
C THR A 78 -3.15 1.93 4.29
N VAL A 79 -2.29 0.94 4.52
CA VAL A 79 -0.88 1.16 4.87
C VAL A 79 0.00 0.84 3.68
N PHE A 80 0.90 1.76 3.32
CA PHE A 80 1.82 1.67 2.18
C PHE A 80 3.26 1.74 2.68
N PRO A 81 3.79 0.64 3.25
CA PRO A 81 5.19 0.60 3.65
C PRO A 81 6.12 0.47 2.44
N TYR A 82 7.31 1.04 2.57
CA TYR A 82 8.47 0.71 1.77
C TYR A 82 9.06 -0.65 2.19
N PHE A 83 10.19 -1.05 1.63
CA PHE A 83 10.84 -2.32 1.96
C PHE A 83 11.11 -2.44 3.46
N ILE A 84 10.65 -3.55 4.05
CA ILE A 84 10.79 -3.88 5.46
C ILE A 84 11.79 -5.03 5.60
N ARG A 85 12.71 -4.92 6.56
CA ARG A 85 13.64 -5.98 6.94
C ARG A 85 12.88 -7.15 7.60
N THR A 86 12.37 -8.05 6.77
CA THR A 86 11.53 -9.18 7.21
C THR A 86 12.23 -10.52 7.08
N ASN A 87 12.93 -10.76 5.97
CA ASN A 87 13.71 -11.96 5.73
C ASN A 87 14.80 -11.71 4.68
N ALA A 88 15.73 -12.65 4.57
CA ALA A 88 16.87 -12.57 3.65
C ALA A 88 16.46 -12.35 2.19
N ARG A 89 15.35 -12.95 1.73
CA ARG A 89 14.87 -12.80 0.34
C ARG A 89 14.37 -11.38 0.05
N VAL A 90 13.68 -10.76 1.01
CA VAL A 90 13.21 -9.37 0.87
C VAL A 90 14.38 -8.39 0.94
N THR A 91 15.33 -8.64 1.84
CA THR A 91 16.58 -7.86 1.91
C THR A 91 17.35 -7.92 0.60
N GLN A 92 17.57 -9.13 0.07
CA GLN A 92 18.26 -9.35 -1.20
C GLN A 92 17.53 -8.65 -2.36
N LEU A 93 16.20 -8.78 -2.46
CA LEU A 93 15.42 -8.11 -3.50
C LEU A 93 15.54 -6.58 -3.42
N ALA A 94 15.56 -6.02 -2.21
CA ALA A 94 15.71 -4.58 -2.01
C ALA A 94 17.11 -4.10 -2.40
N GLU A 95 18.14 -4.89 -2.12
CA GLU A 95 19.54 -4.60 -2.47
C GLU A 95 19.80 -4.72 -3.97
N GLU A 96 19.39 -5.84 -4.59
CA GLU A 96 19.50 -6.08 -6.03
C GLU A 96 18.71 -5.04 -6.85
N GLY A 97 17.55 -4.64 -6.35
CA GLY A 97 16.73 -3.58 -6.96
C GLY A 97 17.27 -2.16 -6.72
N GLY A 98 18.37 -2.00 -5.97
CA GLY A 98 18.95 -0.69 -5.64
C GLY A 98 18.09 0.19 -4.72
N PHE A 99 17.00 -0.34 -4.17
CA PHE A 99 16.07 0.41 -3.33
C PHE A 99 16.70 0.86 -2.01
N THR A 100 17.61 0.05 -1.47
CA THR A 100 18.35 0.36 -0.22
C THR A 100 19.30 1.55 -0.37
N LYS A 101 19.73 1.90 -1.60
CA LYS A 101 20.56 3.08 -1.87
C LYS A 101 19.79 4.39 -1.73
N VAL A 102 18.47 4.35 -1.91
CA VAL A 102 17.58 5.53 -1.86
C VAL A 102 16.92 5.64 -0.49
N ILE A 103 16.42 4.53 0.05
CA ILE A 103 15.73 4.47 1.33
C ILE A 103 16.22 3.24 2.10
N PRO A 104 16.73 3.40 3.34
CA PRO A 104 17.09 2.27 4.19
C PRO A 104 15.90 1.32 4.41
N LEU A 105 16.19 0.04 4.62
CA LEU A 105 15.18 -0.93 5.02
C LEU A 105 14.55 -0.51 6.34
N LEU A 106 13.22 -0.55 6.40
CA LEU A 106 12.45 -0.23 7.60
C LEU A 106 12.45 -1.42 8.56
N GLU A 107 12.45 -1.14 9.85
CA GLU A 107 12.25 -2.18 10.87
C GLU A 107 10.76 -2.49 11.03
N SER A 108 10.42 -3.77 11.19
CA SER A 108 9.02 -4.22 11.24
C SER A 108 8.25 -3.62 12.41
N GLU A 109 8.92 -3.44 13.56
CA GLU A 109 8.34 -2.86 14.77
C GLU A 109 7.94 -1.39 14.54
N GLU A 110 8.81 -0.61 13.91
CA GLU A 110 8.52 0.79 13.57
C GLU A 110 7.33 0.90 12.62
N VAL A 111 7.29 0.03 11.60
CA VAL A 111 6.17 -0.02 10.64
C VAL A 111 4.87 -0.38 11.34
N ALA A 112 4.88 -1.37 12.23
CA ALA A 112 3.69 -1.79 12.98
C ALA A 112 3.19 -0.66 13.90
N GLN A 113 4.09 -0.03 14.66
CA GLN A 113 3.75 1.08 15.54
C GLN A 113 3.15 2.25 14.76
N ARG A 114 3.76 2.64 13.63
CA ARG A 114 3.27 3.72 12.77
C ARG A 114 1.92 3.40 12.14
N ALA A 115 1.73 2.16 11.69
CA ALA A 115 0.47 1.69 11.10
C ALA A 115 -0.68 1.75 12.11
N VAL A 116 -0.47 1.21 13.31
CA VAL A 116 -1.47 1.21 14.38
C VAL A 116 -1.76 2.64 14.85
N SER A 117 -0.72 3.44 15.10
CA SER A 117 -0.87 4.84 15.49
C SER A 117 -1.69 5.62 14.45
N GLY A 118 -1.36 5.49 13.17
CA GLY A 118 -2.09 6.19 12.10
C GLY A 118 -3.56 5.78 12.02
N MET A 119 -3.86 4.47 12.15
CA MET A 119 -5.23 3.99 12.19
C MET A 119 -6.01 4.57 13.39
N LEU A 120 -5.42 4.58 14.58
CA LEU A 120 -6.05 5.14 15.78
C LEU A 120 -6.23 6.66 15.70
N CYS A 121 -5.37 7.36 14.97
CA CYS A 121 -5.51 8.79 14.66
C CYS A 121 -6.48 9.09 13.51
N GLY A 122 -7.13 8.08 12.92
CA GLY A 122 -8.08 8.25 11.82
C GLY A 122 -7.44 8.53 10.47
N GLU A 123 -6.15 8.25 10.30
CA GLU A 123 -5.50 8.36 9.00
C GLU A 123 -6.06 7.32 8.02
N VAL A 124 -6.45 7.81 6.85
CA VAL A 124 -7.04 7.00 5.79
C VAL A 124 -5.97 6.26 4.97
N GLU A 125 -4.82 6.91 4.77
CA GLU A 125 -3.65 6.38 4.08
C GLU A 125 -2.41 6.63 4.93
N VAL A 126 -1.71 5.56 5.32
CA VAL A 126 -0.47 5.64 6.10
C VAL A 126 0.68 5.22 5.20
N ILE A 127 1.50 6.18 4.78
CA ILE A 127 2.67 5.94 3.93
C ILE A 127 3.93 5.96 4.81
N ILE A 128 4.80 4.96 4.65
CA ILE A 128 5.97 4.76 5.51
C ILE A 128 7.20 4.53 4.62
N PRO A 129 8.22 5.42 4.68
CA PRO A 129 8.32 6.63 5.49
C PRO A 129 7.40 7.76 5.01
N SER A 130 6.90 8.58 5.93
CA SER A 130 5.83 9.56 5.64
C SER A 130 6.26 10.71 4.71
N LEU A 131 7.55 11.07 4.66
CA LEU A 131 8.04 12.10 3.75
C LEU A 131 7.78 11.75 2.27
N ASN A 132 7.81 10.46 1.94
CA ASN A 132 7.59 10.02 0.57
C ASN A 132 6.14 10.17 0.10
N ALA A 133 5.18 10.35 1.01
CA ALA A 133 3.78 10.61 0.66
C ALA A 133 3.65 11.80 -0.29
N LEU A 134 4.43 12.86 -0.06
CA LEU A 134 4.42 14.06 -0.88
C LEU A 134 4.97 13.76 -2.28
N ASN A 135 6.10 13.05 -2.36
CA ASN A 135 6.72 12.70 -3.63
C ASN A 135 5.77 11.91 -4.53
N TYR A 136 5.10 10.89 -3.99
CA TYR A 136 4.15 10.09 -4.78
C TYR A 136 2.94 10.91 -5.23
N ARG A 137 2.40 11.77 -4.35
CA ARG A 137 1.25 12.62 -4.70
C ARG A 137 1.61 13.64 -5.79
N LEU A 138 2.83 14.17 -5.78
CA LEU A 138 3.30 15.06 -6.84
C LEU A 138 3.48 14.33 -8.17
N LEU A 139 3.99 13.09 -8.15
CA LEU A 139 4.11 12.26 -9.35
C LEU A 139 2.74 11.93 -9.97
N GLU A 140 1.72 11.65 -9.15
CA GLU A 140 0.35 11.37 -9.63
C GLU A 140 -0.29 12.57 -10.35
N LEU A 141 0.19 13.81 -10.15
CA LEU A 141 -0.30 14.99 -10.87
C LEU A 141 0.27 15.12 -12.28
N LEU A 142 1.37 14.44 -12.59
CA LEU A 142 2.00 14.50 -13.90
C LEU A 142 1.19 13.67 -14.92
N PRO A 143 1.18 14.04 -16.22
CA PRO A 143 0.59 13.20 -17.25
C PRO A 143 1.20 11.80 -17.24
N GLN A 144 0.40 10.75 -17.49
CA GLN A 144 0.85 9.36 -17.45
C GLN A 144 2.12 9.11 -18.28
N ARG A 145 2.22 9.72 -19.48
CA ARG A 145 3.41 9.62 -20.33
C ARG A 145 4.69 10.12 -19.67
N VAL A 146 4.60 11.16 -18.83
CA VAL A 146 5.74 11.70 -18.08
C VAL A 146 6.11 10.77 -16.94
N GLN A 147 5.10 10.21 -16.25
CA GLN A 147 5.33 9.21 -15.20
C GLN A 147 6.05 7.97 -15.77
N ASP A 148 5.57 7.45 -16.90
CA ASP A 148 6.17 6.30 -17.58
C ASP A 148 7.62 6.60 -18.00
N TRP A 149 7.88 7.79 -18.54
CA TRP A 149 9.23 8.24 -18.90
C TRP A 149 10.16 8.33 -17.69
N LEU A 150 9.71 8.88 -16.56
CA LEU A 150 10.46 8.95 -15.31
C LEU A 150 10.79 7.55 -14.77
N ILE A 151 9.84 6.63 -14.82
CA ILE A 151 10.06 5.23 -14.39
C ILE A 151 11.10 4.56 -15.29
N VAL A 152 10.98 4.68 -16.62
CA VAL A 152 11.91 4.07 -17.56
C VAL A 152 13.33 4.64 -17.42
N THR A 153 13.46 5.95 -17.24
CA THR A 153 14.77 6.59 -17.05
C THR A 153 15.43 6.16 -15.74
N ALA A 154 14.69 6.10 -14.63
CA ALA A 154 15.19 5.61 -13.34
C ALA A 154 15.66 4.15 -13.40
N VAL A 155 14.88 3.27 -14.03
CA VAL A 155 15.24 1.86 -14.23
C VAL A 155 16.49 1.74 -15.10
N ARG A 156 16.58 2.48 -16.22
CA ARG A 156 17.75 2.47 -17.11
C ARG A 156 19.02 2.96 -16.42
N SER A 157 18.94 3.97 -15.56
CA SER A 157 20.09 4.42 -14.78
C SER A 157 20.57 3.38 -13.76
N SER A 158 19.64 2.56 -13.24
CA SER A 158 19.97 1.51 -12.27
C SER A 158 20.58 0.25 -12.92
N ILE A 159 20.27 -0.02 -14.20
CA ILE A 159 20.83 -1.16 -14.98
C ILE A 159 22.24 -0.84 -15.52
N LYS A 160 22.59 0.43 -15.68
CA LYS A 160 23.91 0.87 -16.20
C LYS A 160 25.01 0.98 -15.13
N GLN A 161 24.70 0.70 -13.86
CA GLN A 161 25.67 0.53 -12.77
C GLN A 161 25.91 -0.95 -12.51
#